data_AF-A0A0M3AV37-F1
#
_entry.id   AF-A0A0M3AV37-F1
#
_cell.length_a   1.000
_cell.length_b   1.000
_cell.length_c   1.000
_cell.angle_alpha   90.00
_cell.angle_beta   90.00
_cell.angle_gamma   90.00
#
_symmetry.space_group_name_H-M   'P 1'
#
loop_
_entity.id
_entity.type
_entity.pdbx_description
1 polymer ?
#
loop_
_entity_poly.entity_id
_entity_poly.type
_entity_poly.pdbx_seq_one_letter_code
_entity_poly.pdbx_strand_id
1 'polypeptide(L)'
;MRYWLALLPLLIPTPAWADYPVLLPSSVREMLEAAIANGNETEIATVAKIAKQTNPGSADEIQRMVNSWKERTKATRDTVIREARFTELWTGKVEAGGFRSTGSTSEIGISASAALKRTGIQWSHKLAASIDYRRANGITSRERYTASYEPRYEFDPRGFAYGLTQFERDTSIGYDERYTASVGIGYKLIVSDPIDLSLDAGPSIRHAKYVIGERETKLGARASMDLAWRLAPMLTFKQVASGYAESDVYTINSLTSLETKVGTRWSAAMSYNVQYESETLLSARDFDTLSRLTLTYSF
;
A
#
# COMPACT_ATOMS: atom_id res chain seq x y z
N MET A 1 58.66 -18.73 70.23
CA MET A 1 57.70 -17.82 69.57
C MET A 1 57.43 -18.32 68.16
N ARG A 2 56.14 -18.45 67.81
CA ARG A 2 55.52 -18.58 66.48
C ARG A 2 55.73 -19.86 65.65
N TYR A 3 54.78 -20.78 65.82
CA TYR A 3 54.37 -21.77 64.83
C TYR A 3 53.73 -21.08 63.61
N TRP A 4 54.15 -21.43 62.40
CA TRP A 4 53.49 -21.04 61.14
C TRP A 4 52.72 -22.23 60.58
N LEU A 5 51.38 -22.15 60.66
CA LEU A 5 50.45 -23.08 60.03
C LEU A 5 50.37 -22.78 58.53
N ALA A 6 50.59 -23.81 57.71
CA ALA A 6 50.31 -23.79 56.28
C ALA A 6 48.80 -23.88 56.04
N LEU A 7 48.24 -22.92 55.32
CA LEU A 7 46.83 -22.91 54.87
C LEU A 7 46.80 -23.33 53.39
N LEU A 8 46.37 -24.58 53.15
CA LEU A 8 45.99 -25.08 51.82
C LEU A 8 44.58 -24.56 51.46
N PRO A 9 44.36 -23.94 50.29
CA PRO A 9 43.02 -23.61 49.85
C PRO A 9 42.32 -24.86 49.30
N LEU A 10 41.22 -25.25 49.92
CA LEU A 10 40.30 -26.27 49.41
C LEU A 10 39.53 -25.69 48.22
N LEU A 11 39.84 -26.13 47.00
CA LEU A 11 39.00 -25.92 45.82
C LEU A 11 37.79 -26.86 45.91
N ILE A 12 36.62 -26.29 46.18
CA ILE A 12 35.33 -27.00 46.06
C ILE A 12 34.88 -26.89 44.60
N PRO A 13 34.78 -27.99 43.83
CA PRO A 13 34.22 -27.94 42.49
C PRO A 13 32.71 -27.68 42.60
N THR A 14 32.25 -26.54 42.08
CA THR A 14 30.84 -26.30 41.84
C THR A 14 30.38 -27.19 40.69
N PRO A 15 29.33 -28.02 40.85
CA PRO A 15 28.76 -28.72 39.72
C PRO A 15 28.17 -27.68 38.75
N ALA A 16 28.73 -27.60 37.55
CA ALA A 16 28.09 -26.93 36.43
C ALA A 16 26.84 -27.74 36.08
N TRP A 17 25.67 -27.20 36.38
CA TRP A 17 24.41 -27.74 35.86
C TRP A 17 24.45 -27.47 34.36
N ALA A 18 24.75 -28.50 33.58
CA ALA A 18 24.55 -28.47 32.15
C ALA A 18 23.03 -28.36 31.94
N ASP A 19 22.54 -27.18 31.55
CA ASP A 19 21.22 -27.03 30.97
C ASP A 19 21.20 -27.91 29.71
N TYR A 20 20.65 -29.13 29.84
CA TYR A 20 20.36 -29.96 28.69
C TYR A 20 19.36 -29.17 27.83
N PRO A 21 19.67 -28.87 26.56
CA PRO A 21 18.70 -28.18 25.71
C PRO A 21 17.45 -29.03 25.67
N VAL A 22 16.32 -28.47 26.11
CA VAL A 22 15.02 -29.13 26.05
C VAL A 22 14.66 -29.28 24.58
N LEU A 23 15.00 -30.44 24.02
CA LEU A 23 14.78 -30.76 22.62
C LEU A 23 13.28 -30.72 22.32
N LEU A 24 12.91 -29.99 21.27
CA LEU A 24 11.54 -29.99 20.77
C LEU A 24 11.07 -31.43 20.51
N PRO A 25 9.93 -31.88 21.08
CA PRO A 25 9.39 -33.20 20.81
C PRO A 25 9.20 -33.42 19.30
N SER A 26 9.55 -34.62 18.81
CA SER A 26 9.57 -34.93 17.37
C SER A 26 8.25 -34.66 16.67
N SER A 27 7.12 -35.03 17.29
CA SER A 27 5.77 -34.78 16.76
C SER A 27 5.47 -33.29 16.56
N VAL A 28 5.94 -32.42 17.46
CA VAL A 28 5.74 -30.97 17.38
C VAL A 28 6.64 -30.38 16.31
N ARG A 29 7.86 -30.90 16.17
CA ARG A 29 8.79 -30.53 15.09
C ARG A 29 8.22 -30.89 13.72
N GLU A 30 7.77 -32.13 13.53
CA GLU A 30 7.18 -32.62 12.27
C GLU A 30 5.94 -31.80 11.88
N MET A 31 5.08 -31.48 12.84
CA MET A 31 3.92 -30.62 12.61
C MET A 31 4.33 -29.21 12.14
N LEU A 32 5.34 -28.61 12.77
CA LEU A 32 5.84 -27.30 12.38
C LEU A 32 6.52 -27.33 11.01
N GLU A 33 7.25 -28.40 10.69
CA GLU A 33 7.86 -28.62 9.38
C GLU A 33 6.80 -28.79 8.29
N ALA A 34 5.72 -29.52 8.55
CA ALA A 34 4.60 -29.66 7.62
C ALA A 34 3.90 -28.31 7.36
N ALA A 35 3.70 -27.49 8.40
CA ALA A 35 3.16 -26.14 8.24
C ALA A 35 4.11 -25.24 7.43
N ILE A 36 5.42 -25.33 7.69
CA ILE A 36 6.47 -24.64 6.94
C ILE A 36 6.47 -25.07 5.46
N ALA A 37 6.29 -26.36 5.19
CA ALA A 37 6.21 -26.90 3.83
C ALA A 37 4.96 -26.41 3.08
N ASN A 38 3.85 -26.16 3.78
CA ASN A 38 2.64 -25.57 3.18
C ASN A 38 2.84 -24.09 2.81
N GLY A 39 3.79 -23.38 3.44
CA GLY A 39 4.18 -22.01 3.09
C GLY A 39 3.18 -20.91 3.46
N ASN A 40 2.08 -21.24 4.15
CA ASN A 40 1.10 -20.27 4.63
C ASN A 40 1.58 -19.63 5.94
N GLU A 41 1.97 -18.34 5.91
CA GLU A 41 2.50 -17.62 7.08
C GLU A 41 1.53 -17.64 8.28
N THR A 42 0.22 -17.51 8.04
CA THR A 42 -0.79 -17.48 9.10
C THR A 42 -0.90 -18.85 9.80
N GLU A 43 -0.83 -19.93 9.03
CA GLU A 43 -0.83 -21.29 9.58
C GLU A 43 0.46 -21.58 10.35
N ILE A 44 1.62 -21.21 9.80
CA ILE A 44 2.92 -21.34 10.47
C ILE A 44 2.90 -20.57 11.80
N ALA A 45 2.38 -19.34 11.80
CA ALA A 45 2.26 -18.53 13.02
C ALA A 45 1.31 -19.17 14.05
N THR A 46 0.19 -19.75 13.60
CA THR A 46 -0.78 -20.44 14.45
C THR A 46 -0.17 -21.70 15.09
N VAL A 47 0.46 -22.54 14.27
CA VAL A 47 1.13 -23.77 14.72
C VAL A 47 2.27 -23.45 15.68
N ALA A 48 3.11 -22.46 15.35
CA ALA A 48 4.20 -22.02 16.22
C ALA A 48 3.69 -21.44 17.55
N LYS A 49 2.56 -20.73 17.55
CA LYS A 49 1.92 -20.22 18.78
C LYS A 49 1.47 -21.37 19.67
N ILE A 50 0.75 -22.36 19.12
CA ILE A 50 0.28 -23.54 19.87
C ILE A 50 1.48 -24.33 20.40
N ALA A 51 2.47 -24.60 19.56
CA ALA A 51 3.66 -25.36 19.93
C ALA A 51 4.43 -24.71 21.10
N LYS A 52 4.52 -23.38 21.13
CA LYS A 52 5.14 -22.62 22.24
C LYS A 52 4.33 -22.70 23.52
N GLN A 53 2.99 -22.71 23.43
CA GLN A 53 2.11 -22.85 24.60
C GLN A 53 2.18 -24.25 25.21
N THR A 54 2.24 -25.29 24.37
CA THR A 54 2.28 -26.68 24.84
C THR A 54 3.68 -27.13 25.23
N ASN A 55 4.74 -26.49 24.72
CA ASN A 55 6.14 -26.83 25.00
C ASN A 55 6.99 -25.59 25.34
N PRO A 56 6.80 -24.96 26.51
CA PRO A 56 7.53 -23.74 26.87
C PRO A 56 9.05 -23.89 26.87
N GLY A 57 9.56 -25.07 27.24
CA GLY A 57 11.02 -25.35 27.28
C GLY A 57 11.71 -25.36 25.91
N SER A 58 10.95 -25.53 24.82
CA SER A 58 11.48 -25.56 23.45
C SER A 58 11.07 -24.32 22.63
N ALA A 59 10.58 -23.26 23.29
CA ALA A 59 10.10 -22.06 22.63
C ALA A 59 11.17 -21.40 21.74
N ASP A 60 12.43 -21.42 22.18
CA ASP A 60 13.56 -20.88 21.44
C ASP A 60 13.88 -21.69 20.18
N GLU A 61 13.73 -23.02 20.23
CA GLU A 61 13.89 -23.88 19.06
C GLU A 61 12.77 -23.63 18.04
N ILE A 62 11.52 -23.55 18.48
CA ILE A 62 10.36 -23.22 17.62
C ILE A 62 10.55 -21.85 16.96
N GLN A 63 10.99 -20.86 17.73
CA GLN A 63 11.22 -19.51 17.20
C GLN A 63 12.36 -19.50 16.17
N ARG A 64 13.45 -20.24 16.41
CA ARG A 64 14.54 -20.41 15.44
C ARG A 64 14.06 -21.06 14.14
N MET A 65 13.22 -22.08 14.21
CA MET A 65 12.66 -22.73 13.02
C MET A 65 11.82 -21.75 12.18
N VAL A 66 10.91 -21.00 12.82
CA VAL A 66 10.09 -19.97 12.16
C VAL A 66 10.97 -18.88 11.55
N ASN A 67 11.97 -18.38 12.29
CA ASN A 67 12.88 -17.35 11.80
C ASN A 67 13.69 -17.85 10.59
N SER A 68 14.22 -19.08 10.64
CA SER A 68 14.96 -19.67 9.52
C SER A 68 14.11 -19.82 8.26
N TRP A 69 12.81 -20.11 8.42
CA TRP A 69 11.88 -20.12 7.29
C TRP A 69 11.66 -18.71 6.75
N LYS A 70 11.40 -17.72 7.62
CA LYS A 70 11.24 -16.32 7.20
C LYS A 70 12.47 -15.80 6.45
N GLU A 71 13.67 -16.11 6.94
CA GLU A 71 14.93 -15.73 6.31
C GLU A 71 15.12 -16.40 4.94
N ARG A 72 14.86 -17.72 4.83
CA ARG A 72 14.92 -18.43 3.55
C ARG A 72 13.91 -17.89 2.55
N THR A 73 12.66 -17.70 2.96
CA THR A 73 11.61 -17.13 2.11
C THR A 73 11.98 -15.72 1.63
N LYS A 74 12.55 -14.90 2.52
CA LYS A 74 13.06 -13.57 2.17
C LYS A 74 14.21 -13.66 1.17
N ALA A 75 15.19 -14.53 1.38
CA ALA A 75 16.33 -14.71 0.48
C ALA A 75 15.90 -15.21 -0.91
N THR A 76 14.97 -16.16 -0.98
CA THR A 76 14.38 -16.63 -2.24
C THR A 76 13.62 -15.51 -2.94
N ARG A 77 12.83 -14.72 -2.20
CA ARG A 77 12.15 -13.57 -2.78
C ARG A 77 13.13 -12.52 -3.31
N ASP A 78 14.18 -12.22 -2.56
CA ASP A 78 15.20 -11.24 -2.95
C ASP A 78 15.99 -11.70 -4.19
N THR A 79 16.29 -13.00 -4.32
CA THR A 79 16.93 -13.56 -5.51
C THR A 79 16.03 -13.44 -6.74
N VAL A 80 14.76 -13.85 -6.64
CA VAL A 80 13.76 -13.67 -7.71
C VAL A 80 13.65 -12.21 -8.14
N ILE A 81 13.59 -11.27 -7.18
CA ILE A 81 13.49 -9.84 -7.50
C ILE A 81 14.77 -9.30 -8.16
N ARG A 82 15.95 -9.78 -7.76
CA ARG A 82 17.25 -9.36 -8.33
C ARG A 82 17.43 -9.87 -9.76
N GLU A 83 16.96 -11.07 -10.04
CA GLU A 83 17.03 -11.68 -11.37
C GLU A 83 15.93 -11.16 -12.30
N ALA A 84 14.82 -10.69 -11.74
CA ALA A 84 13.69 -10.18 -12.50
C ALA A 84 14.01 -8.90 -13.27
N ARG A 85 13.60 -8.87 -14.54
CA ARG A 85 13.71 -7.67 -15.39
C ARG A 85 12.73 -6.59 -14.93
N PHE A 86 12.92 -5.37 -15.43
CA PHE A 86 11.99 -4.26 -15.16
C PHE A 86 10.56 -4.56 -15.64
N THR A 87 10.41 -5.34 -16.72
CA THR A 87 9.12 -5.74 -17.30
C THR A 87 8.41 -6.84 -16.52
N GLU A 88 9.05 -7.42 -15.51
CA GLU A 88 8.52 -8.52 -14.71
C GLU A 88 8.08 -8.03 -13.32
N LEU A 89 7.28 -8.84 -12.62
CA LEU A 89 6.74 -8.58 -11.27
C LEU A 89 5.73 -7.42 -11.18
N TRP A 90 5.10 -7.09 -12.31
CA TRP A 90 3.96 -6.18 -12.34
C TRP A 90 2.68 -6.94 -11.99
N THR A 91 1.97 -6.47 -10.97
CA THR A 91 0.58 -6.83 -10.73
C THR A 91 -0.30 -5.70 -11.23
N GLY A 92 -1.43 -6.06 -11.83
CA GLY A 92 -2.30 -5.12 -12.49
C GLY A 92 -3.74 -5.20 -12.02
N LYS A 93 -4.41 -4.06 -12.03
CA LYS A 93 -5.86 -3.92 -11.91
C LYS A 93 -6.36 -3.15 -13.11
N VAL A 94 -7.42 -3.64 -13.76
CA VAL A 94 -8.07 -2.96 -14.87
C VAL A 94 -9.57 -2.91 -14.60
N GLU A 95 -10.17 -1.75 -14.87
CA GLU A 95 -11.59 -1.49 -14.75
C GLU A 95 -12.09 -0.83 -16.03
N ALA A 96 -13.30 -1.19 -16.44
CA ALA A 96 -14.00 -0.53 -17.53
C ALA A 96 -15.48 -0.45 -17.17
N GLY A 97 -16.12 0.65 -17.57
CA GLY A 97 -17.51 0.92 -17.29
C GLY A 97 -18.13 1.74 -18.42
N GLY A 98 -19.45 1.69 -18.51
CA GLY A 98 -20.20 2.52 -19.43
C GLY A 98 -21.68 2.55 -19.09
N PHE A 99 -22.34 3.62 -19.51
CA PHE A 99 -23.77 3.76 -19.37
C PHE A 99 -24.35 4.51 -20.57
N ARG A 100 -25.64 4.27 -20.84
CA ARG A 100 -26.44 5.02 -21.80
C ARG A 100 -27.77 5.35 -21.13
N SER A 101 -28.15 6.62 -21.17
CA SER A 101 -29.44 7.10 -20.68
C SER A 101 -30.20 7.79 -21.80
N THR A 102 -31.51 7.55 -21.86
CA THR A 102 -32.41 8.11 -22.85
C THR A 102 -33.67 8.64 -22.17
N GLY A 103 -34.18 9.78 -22.62
CA GLY A 103 -35.34 10.43 -22.04
C GLY A 103 -35.40 11.89 -22.50
N SER A 104 -35.63 12.82 -21.57
CA SER A 104 -35.55 14.27 -21.85
C SER A 104 -34.14 14.73 -22.24
N THR A 105 -33.11 14.00 -21.82
CA THR A 105 -31.71 14.17 -22.21
C THR A 105 -31.16 12.83 -22.67
N SER A 106 -30.41 12.82 -23.78
CA SER A 106 -29.68 11.64 -24.23
C SER A 106 -28.25 11.72 -23.73
N GLU A 107 -27.84 10.74 -22.91
CA GLU A 107 -26.50 10.68 -22.36
C GLU A 107 -25.81 9.37 -22.69
N ILE A 108 -24.50 9.45 -22.92
CA ILE A 108 -23.60 8.30 -22.99
C ILE A 108 -22.35 8.62 -22.17
N GLY A 109 -21.91 7.64 -21.38
CA GLY A 109 -20.69 7.74 -20.61
C GLY A 109 -19.88 6.46 -20.73
N ILE A 110 -18.56 6.62 -20.81
CA ILE A 110 -17.59 5.53 -20.75
C ILE A 110 -16.51 5.89 -19.73
N SER A 111 -16.02 4.88 -19.02
CA SER A 111 -14.90 5.02 -18.11
C SER A 111 -13.97 3.82 -18.22
N ALA A 112 -12.68 4.07 -18.06
CA ALA A 112 -11.67 3.02 -17.98
C ALA A 112 -10.58 3.45 -16.99
N SER A 113 -10.06 2.50 -16.22
CA SER A 113 -8.92 2.74 -15.35
C SER A 113 -7.98 1.55 -15.34
N ALA A 114 -6.69 1.83 -15.16
CA ALA A 114 -5.67 0.82 -14.99
C ALA A 114 -4.73 1.25 -13.86
N ALA A 115 -4.39 0.31 -12.98
CA ALA A 115 -3.40 0.51 -11.94
C ALA A 115 -2.41 -0.65 -11.97
N LEU A 116 -1.12 -0.35 -12.12
CA LEU A 116 -0.04 -1.32 -12.14
C LEU A 116 0.88 -1.07 -10.95
N LYS A 117 1.27 -2.13 -10.25
CA LYS A 117 2.23 -2.08 -9.14
C LYS A 117 3.35 -3.06 -9.37
N ARG A 118 4.59 -2.59 -9.24
CA ARG A 118 5.78 -3.43 -9.16
C ARG A 118 6.42 -3.28 -7.79
N THR A 119 6.69 -4.39 -7.12
CA THR A 119 7.33 -4.39 -5.80
C THR A 119 8.70 -5.05 -5.91
N GLY A 120 9.76 -4.25 -5.76
CA GLY A 120 11.13 -4.70 -5.63
C GLY A 120 11.53 -4.91 -4.15
N ILE A 121 12.83 -4.97 -3.88
CA ILE A 121 13.37 -5.17 -2.51
C ILE A 121 13.15 -3.91 -1.67
N GLN A 122 13.68 -2.78 -2.15
CA GLN A 122 13.52 -1.47 -1.49
C GLN A 122 12.69 -0.50 -2.32
N TRP A 123 12.54 -0.75 -3.62
CA TRP A 123 11.76 0.11 -4.51
C TRP A 123 10.40 -0.50 -4.79
N SER A 124 9.36 0.32 -4.76
CA SER A 124 8.08 0.00 -5.37
C SER A 124 7.67 1.08 -6.36
N HIS A 125 6.96 0.67 -7.39
CA HIS A 125 6.51 1.55 -8.47
C HIS A 125 5.01 1.38 -8.63
N LYS A 126 4.27 2.48 -8.58
CA LYS A 126 2.84 2.52 -8.86
C LYS A 126 2.61 3.37 -10.09
N LEU A 127 1.95 2.79 -11.10
CA LEU A 127 1.44 3.49 -12.27
C LEU A 127 -0.07 3.45 -12.20
N ALA A 128 -0.73 4.56 -12.47
CA ALA A 128 -2.19 4.60 -12.61
C ALA A 128 -2.59 5.48 -13.79
N ALA A 129 -3.64 5.09 -14.49
CA ALA A 129 -4.23 5.90 -15.54
C ALA A 129 -5.76 5.74 -15.51
N SER A 130 -6.49 6.81 -15.82
CA SER A 130 -7.94 6.76 -15.96
C SER A 130 -8.44 7.65 -17.08
N ILE A 131 -9.56 7.26 -17.66
CA ILE A 131 -10.28 7.99 -18.68
C ILE A 131 -11.75 7.99 -18.27
N ASP A 132 -12.37 9.18 -18.26
CA ASP A 132 -13.80 9.36 -18.06
C ASP A 132 -14.34 10.31 -19.14
N TYR A 133 -15.17 9.78 -20.02
CA TYR A 133 -15.78 10.56 -21.11
C TYR A 133 -17.30 10.46 -21.02
N ARG A 134 -17.98 11.62 -21.05
CA ARG A 134 -19.44 11.72 -21.01
C ARG A 134 -19.91 12.76 -22.01
N ARG A 135 -20.97 12.41 -22.74
CA ARG A 135 -21.66 13.29 -23.68
C ARG A 135 -23.14 13.33 -23.36
N ALA A 136 -23.70 14.52 -23.27
CA ALA A 136 -25.12 14.77 -23.06
C ALA A 136 -25.67 15.64 -24.20
N ASN A 137 -26.76 15.23 -24.83
CA ASN A 137 -27.41 15.94 -25.96
C ASN A 137 -26.46 16.33 -27.09
N GLY A 138 -25.48 15.48 -27.40
CA GLY A 138 -24.49 15.78 -28.44
C GLY A 138 -23.39 16.75 -28.02
N ILE A 139 -23.34 17.20 -26.76
CA ILE A 139 -22.28 18.06 -26.21
C ILE A 139 -21.46 17.27 -25.20
N THR A 140 -20.13 17.36 -25.27
CA THR A 140 -19.24 16.72 -24.29
C THR A 140 -19.44 17.40 -22.93
N SER A 141 -19.96 16.66 -21.96
CA SER A 141 -20.23 17.16 -20.61
C SER A 141 -19.14 16.78 -19.61
N ARG A 142 -18.30 15.79 -19.94
CA ARG A 142 -17.08 15.48 -19.19
C ARG A 142 -16.04 14.85 -20.10
N GLU A 143 -14.82 15.33 -20.00
CA GLU A 143 -13.65 14.76 -20.67
C GLU A 143 -12.48 14.86 -19.70
N ARG A 144 -12.23 13.75 -18.98
CA ARG A 144 -11.17 13.66 -17.99
C ARG A 144 -10.20 12.54 -18.31
N TYR A 145 -8.91 12.88 -18.31
CA TYR A 145 -7.81 11.94 -18.47
C TYR A 145 -6.84 12.14 -17.32
N THR A 146 -6.42 11.06 -16.66
CA THR A 146 -5.38 11.11 -15.64
C THR A 146 -4.33 10.05 -15.91
N ALA A 147 -3.08 10.39 -15.58
CA ALA A 147 -1.98 9.44 -15.53
C ALA A 147 -1.06 9.82 -14.37
N SER A 148 -0.59 8.85 -13.60
CA SER A 148 0.36 9.10 -12.52
C SER A 148 1.39 7.99 -12.40
N TYR A 149 2.57 8.39 -11.93
CA TYR A 149 3.67 7.53 -11.58
C TYR A 149 4.19 7.92 -10.20
N GLU A 150 4.21 6.95 -9.28
CA GLU A 150 4.63 7.12 -7.90
C GLU A 150 5.65 6.05 -7.52
N PRO A 151 6.96 6.33 -7.65
CA PRO A 151 8.00 5.50 -7.07
C PRO A 151 8.10 5.73 -5.55
N ARG A 152 8.31 4.65 -4.80
CA ARG A 152 8.63 4.69 -3.36
C ARG A 152 9.91 3.91 -3.08
N TYR A 153 10.77 4.46 -2.23
CA TYR A 153 11.98 3.83 -1.71
C TYR A 153 11.88 3.62 -0.20
N GLU A 154 11.83 2.36 0.22
CA GLU A 154 11.77 1.93 1.61
C GLU A 154 13.18 1.92 2.21
N PHE A 155 13.48 2.91 3.05
CA PHE A 155 14.78 3.02 3.73
C PHE A 155 14.78 2.40 5.14
N ASP A 156 13.60 2.15 5.69
CA ASP A 156 13.34 1.52 6.99
C ASP A 156 12.09 0.62 6.87
N PRO A 157 11.85 -0.38 7.75
CA PRO A 157 10.62 -1.16 7.74
C PRO A 157 9.32 -0.33 7.73
N ARG A 158 9.32 0.88 8.29
CA ARG A 158 8.16 1.78 8.34
C ARG A 158 8.35 3.08 7.53
N GLY A 159 9.59 3.53 7.34
CA GLY A 159 9.92 4.77 6.67
C GLY A 159 10.21 4.60 5.17
N PHE A 160 9.62 5.48 4.35
CA PHE A 160 9.87 5.51 2.92
C PHE A 160 10.00 6.94 2.38
N ALA A 161 10.77 7.09 1.30
CA ALA A 161 10.75 8.28 0.46
C ALA A 161 9.84 8.03 -0.75
N TYR A 162 9.15 9.06 -1.23
CA TYR A 162 8.31 8.95 -2.42
C TYR A 162 8.64 10.03 -3.43
N GLY A 163 8.40 9.72 -4.70
CA GLY A 163 8.22 10.70 -5.77
C GLY A 163 6.83 10.53 -6.36
N LEU A 164 6.29 11.59 -6.94
CA LEU A 164 5.02 11.60 -7.65
C LEU A 164 5.18 12.47 -8.89
N THR A 165 4.71 11.95 -10.01
CA THR A 165 4.43 12.72 -11.23
C THR A 165 3.03 12.40 -11.68
N GLN A 166 2.24 13.42 -12.01
CA GLN A 166 0.85 13.26 -12.40
C GLN A 166 0.53 14.22 -13.54
N PHE A 167 -0.19 13.71 -14.53
CA PHE A 167 -0.84 14.46 -15.57
C PHE A 167 -2.35 14.36 -15.39
N GLU A 168 -3.04 15.46 -15.58
CA GLU A 168 -4.49 15.54 -15.57
C GLU A 168 -4.97 16.51 -16.66
N ARG A 169 -6.00 16.11 -17.36
CA ARG A 169 -6.82 16.96 -18.21
C ARG A 169 -8.25 16.79 -17.74
N ASP A 170 -8.93 17.87 -17.39
CA ASP A 170 -10.32 17.85 -16.96
C ASP A 170 -11.01 19.14 -17.43
N THR A 171 -11.54 19.08 -18.65
CA THR A 171 -12.18 20.24 -19.27
C THR A 171 -13.48 20.62 -18.58
N SER A 172 -14.07 19.72 -17.78
CA SER A 172 -15.31 20.00 -17.04
C SER A 172 -15.13 21.00 -15.89
N ILE A 173 -13.91 21.11 -15.38
CA ILE A 173 -13.52 22.06 -14.32
C ILE A 173 -12.49 23.09 -14.82
N GLY A 174 -12.36 23.25 -16.14
CA GLY A 174 -11.56 24.30 -16.76
C GLY A 174 -10.07 24.01 -16.91
N TYR A 175 -9.59 22.79 -16.62
CA TYR A 175 -8.19 22.39 -16.83
C TYR A 175 -8.00 21.72 -18.20
N ASP A 176 -7.28 22.38 -19.10
CA ASP A 176 -6.86 21.74 -20.36
C ASP A 176 -5.70 20.77 -20.11
N GLU A 177 -4.71 21.20 -19.32
CA GLU A 177 -3.57 20.36 -18.92
C GLU A 177 -3.06 20.76 -17.54
N ARG A 178 -2.79 19.78 -16.67
CA ARG A 178 -2.25 19.99 -15.33
C ARG A 178 -1.18 18.94 -15.04
N TYR A 179 0.05 19.39 -14.87
CA TYR A 179 1.18 18.57 -14.47
C TYR A 179 1.50 18.83 -13.00
N THR A 180 1.56 17.78 -12.20
CA THR A 180 1.93 17.87 -10.78
C THR A 180 3.15 17.00 -10.54
N ALA A 181 4.15 17.54 -9.86
CA ALA A 181 5.28 16.78 -9.36
C ALA A 181 5.43 17.01 -7.86
N SER A 182 5.76 15.96 -7.11
CA SER A 182 5.98 16.04 -5.68
C SER A 182 7.02 15.02 -5.25
N VAL A 183 7.80 15.35 -4.23
CA VAL A 183 8.75 14.45 -3.60
C VAL A 183 8.64 14.64 -2.10
N GLY A 184 8.85 13.57 -1.34
CA GLY A 184 8.73 13.68 0.11
C GLY A 184 9.04 12.40 0.85
N ILE A 185 8.61 12.38 2.10
CA ILE A 185 8.79 11.26 3.01
C ILE A 185 7.42 10.78 3.50
N GLY A 186 7.35 9.50 3.82
CA GLY A 186 6.18 8.89 4.40
C GLY A 186 6.53 7.85 5.43
N TYR A 187 5.52 7.51 6.22
CA TYR A 187 5.66 6.60 7.35
C TYR A 187 4.42 5.73 7.48
N LYS A 188 4.65 4.43 7.68
CA LYS A 188 3.62 3.45 7.99
C LYS A 188 3.30 3.52 9.49
N LEU A 189 2.22 4.23 9.82
CA LEU A 189 1.76 4.38 11.20
C LEU A 189 1.30 3.05 11.79
N ILE A 190 0.53 2.29 11.01
CA ILE A 190 0.02 0.97 11.39
C ILE A 190 0.40 -0.01 10.30
N VAL A 191 1.03 -1.12 10.69
CA VAL A 191 1.33 -2.26 9.82
C VAL A 191 0.90 -3.50 10.59
N SER A 192 -0.22 -4.09 10.19
CA SER A 192 -0.80 -5.25 10.87
C SER A 192 -1.65 -6.06 9.89
N ASP A 193 -1.97 -7.30 10.26
CA ASP A 193 -2.81 -8.16 9.43
C ASP A 193 -4.16 -7.49 9.08
N PRO A 194 -4.95 -6.94 10.03
CA PRO A 194 -6.24 -6.36 9.71
C PRO A 194 -6.15 -4.93 9.17
N ILE A 195 -5.17 -4.13 9.58
CA ILE A 195 -5.13 -2.68 9.30
C ILE A 195 -3.74 -2.26 8.86
N ASP A 196 -3.68 -1.55 7.73
CA ASP A 196 -2.51 -0.85 7.25
C ASP A 196 -2.85 0.64 7.10
N LEU A 197 -2.06 1.53 7.71
CA LEU A 197 -2.21 2.98 7.61
C LEU A 197 -0.86 3.61 7.33
N SER A 198 -0.79 4.42 6.27
CA SER A 198 0.39 5.22 5.94
C SER A 198 0.03 6.67 5.67
N LEU A 199 0.96 7.55 6.02
CA LEU A 199 0.92 8.98 5.72
C LEU A 199 2.17 9.36 4.95
N ASP A 200 2.05 10.33 4.05
CA ASP A 200 3.19 10.96 3.39
C ASP A 200 2.98 12.46 3.20
N ALA A 201 4.08 13.20 3.16
CA ALA A 201 4.06 14.64 2.93
C ALA A 201 5.36 15.11 2.27
N GLY A 202 5.26 16.19 1.50
CA GLY A 202 6.43 16.80 0.85
C GLY A 202 6.09 18.03 0.01
N PRO A 203 7.11 18.76 -0.48
CA PRO A 203 6.91 19.83 -1.44
C PRO A 203 6.26 19.33 -2.73
N SER A 204 5.51 20.20 -3.39
CA SER A 204 4.91 19.96 -4.69
C SER A 204 5.06 21.18 -5.60
N ILE A 205 5.13 20.92 -6.90
CA ILE A 205 5.01 21.91 -7.96
C ILE A 205 3.89 21.49 -8.90
N ARG A 206 3.06 22.44 -9.29
CA ARG A 206 1.95 22.22 -10.21
C ARG A 206 2.02 23.25 -11.33
N HIS A 207 2.03 22.77 -12.57
CA HIS A 207 1.94 23.58 -13.77
C HIS A 207 0.57 23.34 -14.41
N ALA A 208 -0.25 24.37 -14.51
CA ALA A 208 -1.61 24.29 -15.02
C ALA A 208 -1.80 25.21 -16.23
N LYS A 209 -2.44 24.67 -17.27
CA LYS A 209 -2.96 25.39 -18.42
C LYS A 209 -4.48 25.28 -18.38
N TYR A 210 -5.14 26.42 -18.25
CA TYR A 210 -6.59 26.51 -18.22
C TYR A 210 -7.16 26.51 -19.65
N VAL A 211 -8.40 26.05 -19.80
CA VAL A 211 -9.13 26.10 -21.09
C VAL A 211 -9.31 27.55 -21.55
N ILE A 212 -9.49 28.46 -20.59
CA ILE A 212 -9.55 29.91 -20.80
C ILE A 212 -8.67 30.55 -19.73
N GLY A 213 -7.67 31.33 -20.14
CA GLY A 213 -6.77 32.02 -19.21
C GLY A 213 -5.29 31.80 -19.51
N GLU A 214 -4.44 32.28 -18.60
CA GLU A 214 -2.99 32.13 -18.69
C GLU A 214 -2.50 30.78 -18.13
N ARG A 215 -1.23 30.45 -18.35
CA ARG A 215 -0.58 29.31 -17.71
C ARG A 215 -0.06 29.72 -16.35
N GLU A 216 -0.26 28.89 -15.35
CA GLU A 216 0.23 29.14 -14.00
C GLU A 216 1.17 28.03 -13.52
N THR A 217 2.18 28.41 -12.74
CA THR A 217 3.04 27.47 -12.02
C THR A 217 2.99 27.81 -10.55
N LYS A 218 2.58 26.85 -9.73
CA LYS A 218 2.42 27.02 -8.28
C LYS A 218 3.35 26.06 -7.54
N LEU A 219 4.01 26.59 -6.53
CA LEU A 219 4.72 25.81 -5.53
C LEU A 219 3.81 25.62 -4.33
N GLY A 220 3.92 24.47 -3.68
CA GLY A 220 3.10 24.13 -2.54
C GLY A 220 3.63 22.94 -1.78
N ALA A 221 2.76 22.37 -0.96
CA ALA A 221 2.98 21.13 -0.26
C ALA A 221 1.85 20.15 -0.58
N ARG A 222 2.21 18.87 -0.62
CA ARG A 222 1.29 17.74 -0.71
C ARG A 222 1.35 16.96 0.59
N ALA A 223 0.19 16.50 1.05
CA ALA A 223 0.09 15.45 2.06
C ALA A 223 -0.92 14.39 1.61
N SER A 224 -0.69 13.13 1.96
CA SER A 224 -1.63 12.06 1.67
C SER A 224 -1.71 11.01 2.78
N MET A 225 -2.83 10.28 2.78
CA MET A 225 -3.16 9.20 3.70
C MET A 225 -3.72 8.04 2.89
N ASP A 226 -3.21 6.83 3.18
CA ASP A 226 -3.71 5.57 2.63
C ASP A 226 -3.99 4.61 3.80
N LEU A 227 -5.27 4.28 3.97
CA LEU A 227 -5.78 3.32 4.94
C LEU A 227 -6.39 2.13 4.19
N ALA A 228 -5.98 0.92 4.56
CA ALA A 228 -6.62 -0.32 4.17
C ALA A 228 -7.00 -1.12 5.42
N TRP A 229 -8.30 -1.39 5.58
CA TRP A 229 -8.84 -2.19 6.67
C TRP A 229 -9.56 -3.43 6.12
N ARG A 230 -8.99 -4.60 6.40
CA ARG A 230 -9.55 -5.90 6.07
C ARG A 230 -10.63 -6.25 7.10
N LEU A 231 -11.87 -5.84 6.83
CA LEU A 231 -13.02 -6.07 7.70
C LEU A 231 -13.40 -7.56 7.79
N ALA A 232 -13.24 -8.29 6.69
CA ALA A 232 -13.48 -9.73 6.60
C ALA A 232 -12.55 -10.35 5.53
N PRO A 233 -12.41 -11.68 5.43
CA PRO A 233 -11.49 -12.33 4.49
C PRO A 233 -11.65 -11.91 3.02
N MET A 234 -12.87 -11.53 2.62
CA MET A 234 -13.18 -11.07 1.27
C MET A 234 -13.53 -9.58 1.19
N LEU A 235 -13.61 -8.86 2.31
CA LEU A 235 -14.12 -7.49 2.38
C LEU A 235 -13.05 -6.53 2.90
N THR A 236 -12.64 -5.56 2.07
CA THR A 236 -11.65 -4.55 2.43
C THR A 236 -12.24 -3.16 2.30
N PHE A 237 -12.26 -2.42 3.40
CA PHE A 237 -12.51 -0.99 3.40
C PHE A 237 -11.20 -0.25 3.10
N LYS A 238 -11.23 0.73 2.22
CA LYS A 238 -10.09 1.63 1.98
C LYS A 238 -10.51 3.08 2.02
N GLN A 239 -9.61 3.90 2.54
CA GLN A 239 -9.73 5.35 2.56
C GLN A 239 -8.42 5.94 2.06
N VAL A 240 -8.48 6.65 0.93
CA VAL A 240 -7.35 7.40 0.39
C VAL A 240 -7.70 8.88 0.42
N ALA A 241 -6.95 9.67 1.17
CA ALA A 241 -7.13 11.12 1.21
C ALA A 241 -5.84 11.81 0.77
N SER A 242 -5.95 12.93 0.06
CA SER A 242 -4.79 13.75 -0.23
C SER A 242 -5.15 15.22 -0.35
N GLY A 243 -4.25 16.07 0.14
CA GLY A 243 -4.36 17.51 0.08
C GLY A 243 -3.19 18.13 -0.65
N TYR A 244 -3.47 19.22 -1.36
CA TYR A 244 -2.48 20.15 -1.89
C TYR A 244 -2.74 21.51 -1.28
N ALA A 245 -1.70 22.13 -0.74
CA ALA A 245 -1.71 23.49 -0.24
C ALA A 245 -0.69 24.31 -1.05
N GLU A 246 -1.19 25.14 -1.94
CA GLU A 246 -0.42 26.03 -2.81
C GLU A 246 -0.59 27.47 -2.29
N SER A 247 0.16 28.43 -2.87
CA SER A 247 0.22 29.81 -2.34
C SER A 247 -1.15 30.50 -2.17
N ASP A 248 -2.10 30.20 -3.04
CA ASP A 248 -3.43 30.81 -3.11
C ASP A 248 -4.55 29.78 -3.37
N VAL A 249 -4.23 28.49 -3.46
CA VAL A 249 -5.16 27.41 -3.80
C VAL A 249 -4.98 26.23 -2.86
N TYR A 250 -6.07 25.61 -2.44
CA TYR A 250 -6.03 24.32 -1.79
C TYR A 250 -6.98 23.33 -2.46
N THR A 251 -6.49 22.11 -2.64
CA THR A 251 -7.24 21.00 -3.22
C THR A 251 -7.28 19.87 -2.20
N ILE A 252 -8.46 19.30 -1.96
CA ILE A 252 -8.62 18.13 -1.10
C ILE A 252 -9.36 17.06 -1.89
N ASN A 253 -8.83 15.84 -1.89
CA ASN A 253 -9.48 14.68 -2.46
C ASN A 253 -9.59 13.57 -1.42
N SER A 254 -10.76 12.94 -1.34
CA SER A 254 -11.05 11.86 -0.42
C SER A 254 -11.83 10.76 -1.14
N LEU A 255 -11.19 9.60 -1.34
CA LEU A 255 -11.78 8.42 -1.94
C LEU A 255 -12.01 7.36 -0.85
N THR A 256 -13.28 7.09 -0.58
CA THR A 256 -13.71 5.96 0.25
C THR A 256 -14.10 4.81 -0.67
N SER A 257 -13.65 3.59 -0.38
CA SER A 257 -14.05 2.41 -1.16
C SER A 257 -14.26 1.17 -0.28
N LEU A 258 -15.23 0.35 -0.68
CA LEU A 258 -15.46 -0.97 -0.13
C LEU A 258 -15.26 -1.99 -1.25
N GLU A 259 -14.18 -2.76 -1.16
CA GLU A 259 -13.80 -3.78 -2.15
C GLU A 259 -14.18 -5.18 -1.64
N THR A 260 -14.79 -5.98 -2.51
CA THR A 260 -15.06 -7.40 -2.25
C THR A 260 -14.49 -8.31 -3.34
N LYS A 261 -13.94 -9.47 -2.95
CA LYS A 261 -13.55 -10.51 -3.91
C LYS A 261 -14.77 -11.30 -4.37
N VAL A 262 -14.99 -11.35 -5.68
CA VAL A 262 -16.08 -12.11 -6.31
C VAL A 262 -15.57 -13.42 -6.92
N GLY A 263 -14.29 -13.45 -7.31
CA GLY A 263 -13.62 -14.66 -7.78
C GLY A 263 -12.10 -14.52 -7.66
N THR A 264 -11.35 -15.46 -8.24
CA THR A 264 -9.88 -15.48 -8.13
C THR A 264 -9.21 -14.24 -8.71
N ARG A 265 -9.71 -13.75 -9.85
CA ARG A 265 -9.18 -12.57 -10.56
C ARG A 265 -10.15 -11.41 -10.64
N TRP A 266 -11.32 -11.52 -10.01
CA TRP A 266 -12.39 -10.54 -10.11
C TRP A 266 -12.77 -10.01 -8.74
N SER A 267 -12.84 -8.69 -8.62
CA SER A 267 -13.31 -7.97 -7.44
C SER A 267 -14.36 -6.97 -7.83
N ALA A 268 -15.35 -6.75 -6.97
CA ALA A 268 -16.29 -5.64 -7.11
C ALA A 268 -15.94 -4.56 -6.09
N ALA A 269 -16.12 -3.29 -6.45
CA ALA A 269 -15.89 -2.18 -5.54
C ALA A 269 -17.05 -1.18 -5.61
N MET A 270 -17.46 -0.69 -4.45
CA MET A 270 -18.26 0.52 -4.33
C MET A 270 -17.34 1.63 -3.83
N SER A 271 -17.29 2.75 -4.54
CA SER A 271 -16.45 3.88 -4.17
C SER A 271 -17.20 5.20 -4.18
N TYR A 272 -16.83 6.09 -3.27
CA TYR A 272 -17.33 7.45 -3.15
C TYR A 272 -16.15 8.42 -3.07
N ASN A 273 -16.00 9.26 -4.08
CA ASN A 273 -14.97 10.29 -4.13
C ASN A 273 -15.58 11.65 -3.80
N VAL A 274 -14.91 12.42 -2.95
CA VAL A 274 -15.20 13.83 -2.69
C VAL A 274 -13.96 14.62 -3.07
N GLN A 275 -14.12 15.55 -4.02
CA GLN A 275 -13.08 16.47 -4.46
C GLN A 275 -13.53 17.89 -4.16
N TYR A 276 -12.69 18.64 -3.45
CA TYR A 276 -12.88 20.06 -3.18
C TYR A 276 -11.70 20.83 -3.76
N GLU A 277 -11.97 21.89 -4.49
CA GLU A 277 -10.98 22.82 -4.98
C GLU A 277 -11.41 24.25 -4.67
N SER A 278 -10.52 25.03 -4.04
CA SER A 278 -10.80 26.41 -3.68
C SER A 278 -10.91 27.32 -4.91
N GLU A 279 -11.64 28.42 -4.76
CA GLU A 279 -11.73 29.45 -5.80
C GLU A 279 -10.38 30.13 -6.06
N THR A 280 -10.16 30.52 -7.31
CA THR A 280 -8.99 31.27 -7.78
C THR A 280 -9.46 32.41 -8.69
N LEU A 281 -8.56 33.32 -9.09
CA LEU A 281 -8.88 34.36 -10.08
C LEU A 281 -9.31 33.80 -11.44
N LEU A 282 -8.90 32.56 -11.75
CA LEU A 282 -9.08 31.92 -13.06
C LEU A 282 -10.06 30.73 -13.04
N SER A 283 -10.51 30.30 -11.87
CA SER A 283 -11.40 29.14 -11.70
C SER A 283 -12.30 29.30 -10.49
N ALA A 284 -13.59 29.04 -10.67
CA ALA A 284 -14.57 29.03 -9.58
C ALA A 284 -14.26 27.90 -8.57
N ARG A 285 -14.78 28.06 -7.35
CA ARG A 285 -14.79 26.97 -6.35
C ARG A 285 -15.52 25.75 -6.92
N ASP A 286 -14.94 24.58 -6.72
CA ASP A 286 -15.52 23.32 -7.13
C ASP A 286 -15.68 22.35 -5.97
N PHE A 287 -16.83 21.69 -5.92
CA PHE A 287 -17.14 20.64 -4.94
C PHE A 287 -17.83 19.49 -5.67
N ASP A 288 -17.02 18.50 -6.00
CA ASP A 288 -17.40 17.37 -6.82
C ASP A 288 -17.56 16.12 -5.96
N THR A 289 -18.64 15.38 -6.18
CA THR A 289 -18.85 14.07 -5.57
C THR A 289 -19.10 13.03 -6.65
N LEU A 290 -18.52 11.84 -6.48
CA LEU A 290 -18.63 10.77 -7.47
C LEU A 290 -18.76 9.40 -6.80
N SER A 291 -19.93 8.79 -7.01
CA SER A 291 -20.20 7.40 -6.64
C SER A 291 -19.95 6.48 -7.83
N ARG A 292 -19.24 5.36 -7.60
CA ARG A 292 -19.03 4.32 -8.62
C ARG A 292 -19.25 2.94 -8.05
N LEU A 293 -19.82 2.07 -8.88
CA LEU A 293 -19.78 0.63 -8.72
C LEU A 293 -18.94 0.07 -9.87
N THR A 294 -17.85 -0.62 -9.55
CA THR A 294 -16.90 -1.15 -10.53
C THR A 294 -16.69 -2.64 -10.35
N LEU A 295 -16.37 -3.30 -11.46
CA LEU A 295 -15.86 -4.67 -11.47
C LEU A 295 -14.43 -4.61 -12.01
N THR A 296 -13.49 -5.07 -11.19
CA THR A 296 -12.05 -4.97 -11.43
C THR A 296 -11.47 -6.34 -11.73
N TYR A 297 -10.71 -6.43 -12.82
CA TYR A 297 -9.89 -7.60 -13.13
C TYR A 297 -8.48 -7.42 -12.56
N SER A 298 -7.97 -8.40 -11.82
CA SER A 298 -6.62 -8.43 -11.25
C SER A 298 -5.78 -9.55 -11.87
N PHE A 299 -4.53 -9.25 -12.24
CA PHE A 299 -3.56 -10.21 -12.76
C PHE A 299 -2.17 -10.05 -12.14
#